data_AF-A0A2V6JJA3-F1
#
_entry.id   AF-A0A2V6JJA3-F1
#
_cell.length_a   1.000
_cell.length_b   1.000
_cell.length_c   1.000
_cell.angle_alpha   90.00
_cell.angle_beta   90.00
_cell.angle_gamma   90.00
#
_symmetry.space_group_name_H-M   'P 1'
#
loop_
_entity.id
_entity.type
_entity.pdbx_description
1 polymer ?
#
loop_
_entity_poly.entity_id
_entity_poly.type
_entity_poly.pdbx_seq_one_letter_code
_entity_poly.pdbx_strand_id
1 'polypeptide(L)' 'MLNPNEKIEPVNVAEEVSRSFLDYSMSVIISRALPDARDGLKPSQRRILYAMH' A
#
# COMPACT_ATOMS: atom_id res chain seq x y z
N MET A 1 22.86 -9.00 -18.75
CA MET A 1 23.77 -9.99 -18.14
C MET A 1 23.58 -9.89 -16.64
N LEU A 2 23.26 -10.99 -15.95
CA LEU A 2 23.10 -11.01 -14.49
C LEU A 2 24.44 -10.62 -13.86
N ASN A 3 24.43 -9.65 -12.94
CA ASN A 3 25.64 -9.24 -12.24
C ASN A 3 26.05 -10.38 -11.29
N PRO A 4 27.30 -10.89 -11.37
CA PRO A 4 27.73 -12.04 -10.55
C PRO A 4 27.80 -11.76 -9.04
N ASN A 5 27.58 -10.51 -8.60
CA ASN A 5 27.51 -10.11 -7.19
C ASN A 5 26.06 -9.92 -6.66
N GLU A 6 25.05 -10.29 -7.44
CA GLU A 6 23.66 -10.22 -6.98
C GLU A 6 23.35 -11.42 -6.07
N LYS A 7 23.37 -11.20 -4.76
CA LYS A 7 22.96 -12.20 -3.78
C LYS A 7 21.45 -12.42 -3.91
N ILE A 8 21.08 -13.56 -4.49
CA ILE A 8 19.68 -14.01 -4.55
C ILE A 8 19.37 -14.70 -3.23
N GLU A 9 18.64 -14.02 -2.36
CA GLU A 9 18.13 -14.61 -1.12
C GLU A 9 16.87 -15.43 -1.43
N PRO A 10 16.82 -16.72 -1.07
CA PRO A 10 15.62 -17.52 -1.22
C PRO A 10 14.53 -17.02 -0.27
N VAL A 11 13.31 -16.85 -0.79
CA VAL A 11 12.14 -16.40 -0.01
C VAL A 11 11.10 -17.52 0.05
N ASN A 12 10.51 -17.72 1.22
CA ASN A 12 9.35 -18.61 1.35
C ASN A 12 8.12 -17.95 0.73
N VAL A 13 7.61 -18.53 -0.36
CA VAL A 13 6.46 -17.99 -1.10
C VAL A 13 5.20 -17.87 -0.24
N ALA A 14 4.92 -18.86 0.62
CA ALA A 14 3.71 -18.85 1.44
C ALA A 14 3.73 -17.71 2.47
N GLU A 15 4.89 -17.48 3.08
CA GLU A 15 5.10 -16.38 4.03
C GLU A 15 5.02 -15.02 3.32
N GLU A 16 5.69 -14.88 2.17
CA GLU A 16 5.72 -13.63 1.41
C GLU A 16 4.33 -13.23 0.89
N VAL A 17 3.55 -14.20 0.40
CA VAL A 17 2.18 -13.97 -0.06
C VAL A 17 1.29 -13.52 1.09
N SER A 18 1.41 -14.17 2.26
CA SER A 18 0.62 -13.78 3.45
C SER A 18 0.96 -12.36 3.89
N ARG A 19 2.25 -12.02 3.97
CA ARG A 19 2.71 -10.67 4.33
C ARG A 19 2.24 -9.62 3.33
N SER A 20 2.49 -9.86 2.04
CA SER A 20 2.09 -8.95 0.97
C SER A 20 0.58 -8.73 0.92
N PHE A 21 -0.20 -9.78 1.16
CA PHE A 21 -1.65 -9.69 1.24
C PHE A 21 -2.11 -8.82 2.42
N LEU A 22 -1.50 -9.00 3.59
CA LEU A 22 -1.81 -8.22 4.77
C LEU A 22 -1.46 -6.74 4.57
N ASP A 23 -0.26 -6.45 4.07
CA ASP A 23 0.23 -5.10 3.82
C ASP A 23 -0.66 -4.36 2.81
N TYR A 24 -1.02 -5.03 1.71
CA TYR A 24 -1.91 -4.46 0.71
C TYR A 24 -3.32 -4.23 1.29
N SER A 25 -3.86 -5.19 2.03
CA SER A 25 -5.19 -5.10 2.63
C SER A 25 -5.28 -3.95 3.63
N MET A 26 -4.27 -3.80 4.49
CA MET A 26 -4.20 -2.67 5.43
C MET A 26 -4.13 -1.33 4.70
N SER A 27 -3.30 -1.23 3.66
CA SER A 27 -3.20 -0.01 2.83
C SER A 27 -4.53 0.35 2.17
N VAL A 28 -5.27 -0.64 1.64
CA VAL A 28 -6.61 -0.43 1.08
C VAL A 28 -7.56 0.12 2.13
N ILE A 29 -7.64 -0.54 3.29
CA ILE A 29 -8.61 -0.21 4.35
C ILE A 29 -8.39 1.22 4.84
N ILE A 30 -7.14 1.56 5.19
CA ILE A 30 -6.81 2.83 5.83
C ILE A 30 -6.79 3.98 4.82
N SER A 31 -6.17 3.77 3.65
CA SER A 31 -5.78 4.87 2.77
C SER A 31 -6.62 5.02 1.50
N ARG A 32 -7.62 4.16 1.29
CA ARG A 32 -8.45 4.21 0.07
C ARG A 32 -9.94 3.95 0.32
N ALA A 33 -10.27 2.90 1.06
CA ALA A 33 -11.63 2.38 1.13
C ALA A 33 -12.50 3.17 2.10
N LEU A 34 -12.02 3.38 3.33
CA LEU A 34 -12.79 4.02 4.40
C LEU A 34 -12.58 5.54 4.42
N PRO A 35 -13.65 6.33 4.60
CA PRO A 35 -13.54 7.76 4.85
C PRO A 35 -13.02 8.05 6.27
N ASP A 36 -12.40 9.21 6.46
CA ASP A 36 -11.99 9.67 7.80
C ASP A 36 -13.23 10.09 8.60
N ALA A 37 -13.31 9.71 9.87
CA ALA A 37 -14.48 9.98 10.71
C ALA A 37 -14.70 11.47 11.00
N ARG A 38 -13.66 12.30 10.89
CA ARG A 38 -13.72 13.73 11.22
C ARG A 38 -14.42 14.55 10.14
N ASP A 39 -14.14 14.23 8.88
CA ASP A 39 -14.60 15.00 7.71
C ASP A 39 -15.49 14.19 6.77
N GLY A 40 -15.56 12.86 6.93
CA GLY A 40 -16.27 11.96 6.02
C GLY A 40 -15.64 11.85 4.64
N LEU A 41 -14.46 12.43 4.41
CA LEU A 41 -13.82 12.50 3.10
C LEU A 41 -12.84 11.35 2.91
N LYS A 42 -12.85 10.81 1.68
CA LYS A 42 -11.82 9.88 1.23
C LYS A 42 -10.51 10.63 0.94
N PRO A 43 -9.34 9.97 1.05
CA PRO A 43 -8.05 10.61 0.79
C PRO A 43 -7.92 11.24 -0.60
N SER A 44 -8.60 10.72 -1.64
CA SER A 44 -8.62 11.33 -2.97
C SER A 44 -9.36 12.67 -3.00
N GLN A 45 -10.51 12.75 -2.35
CA GLN A 45 -11.32 13.97 -2.29
C GLN A 45 -10.59 15.08 -1.55
N ARG A 46 -9.93 14.76 -0.43
CA ARG A 46 -9.10 15.72 0.31
C ARG A 46 -7.99 16.32 -0.55
N ARG A 47 -7.33 15.50 -1.38
CA ARG A 47 -6.28 15.99 -2.31
C ARG A 47 -6.84 16.89 -3.41
N ILE A 48 -8.02 16.58 -3.93
CA ILE A 48 -8.69 17.42 -4.94
C ILE A 48 -9.00 18.79 -4.35
N LEU A 49 -9.66 18.83 -3.19
CA LEU A 49 -10.01 20.09 -2.53
C LEU A 49 -8.75 20.91 -2.19
N TYR A 50 -7.71 20.27 -1.66
CA TYR A 50 -6.44 20.94 -1.38
C TYR A 50 -5.80 21.56 -2.63
N ALA A 51 -5.86 20.87 -3.79
CA ALA A 51 -5.28 21.37 -5.03
C ALA A 51 -6.10 22.48 -5.70
N MET A 52 -7.38 22.63 -5.33
CA MET A 52 -8.26 23.69 -5.83
C MET A 52 -8.10 25.01 -5.08
N HIS A 53 -7.46 24.99 -3.90
CA HIS A 53 -7.15 26.15 -3.07
C HIS A 53 -5.76 26.70 -3.36
#